data_AF-A0A6J6QQV4-F1
#
_entry.id   AF-A0A6J6QQV4-F1
#
_cell.length_a   1.000
_cell.length_b   1.000
_cell.length_c   1.000
_cell.angle_alpha   90.00
_cell.angle_beta   90.00
_cell.angle_gamma   90.00
#
_symmetry.space_group_name_H-M   'P 1'
#
loop_
_entity.id
_entity.type
_entity.pdbx_description
1 polymer ?
#
loop_
_entity_poly.entity_id
_entity_poly.type
_entity_poly.pdbx_seq_one_letter_code
_entity_poly.pdbx_strand_id
1 'polypeptide(L)' 'MPRLNKFDVEALLDDYDRDPIAALSRALAKVLDRPVEPWADLIAAAPLGSERRQALLRLDQATLDDLLRELNEQRSL' A
#
# COMPACT_ATOMS: atom_id res chain seq x y z
N MET A 1 12.99 -1.95 7.06
CA MET A 1 11.54 -1.70 6.95
C MET A 1 10.80 -2.85 7.60
N PRO A 2 9.79 -2.59 8.44
CA PRO A 2 8.89 -3.63 8.92
C PRO A 2 8.29 -4.40 7.75
N ARG A 3 8.07 -5.70 7.94
CA ARG A 3 7.42 -6.58 6.96
C ARG A 3 6.02 -6.93 7.46
N LEU A 4 5.08 -7.05 6.52
CA LEU A 4 3.75 -7.56 6.81
C LEU A 4 3.84 -9.02 7.25
N ASN A 5 3.19 -9.37 8.37
CA ASN A 5 3.05 -10.76 8.75
C ASN A 5 1.91 -11.43 7.95
N LYS A 6 1.74 -12.74 8.12
CA LYS A 6 0.69 -13.51 7.42
C LYS A 6 -0.72 -12.93 7.63
N PHE A 7 -1.07 -12.57 8.86
CA PHE A 7 -2.39 -12.00 9.18
C PHE A 7 -2.58 -10.63 8.51
N ASP A 8 -1.53 -9.83 8.41
CA ASP A 8 -1.59 -8.54 7.74
C ASP A 8 -1.85 -8.68 6.24
N VAL A 9 -1.24 -9.69 5.62
CA VAL A 9 -1.44 -10.01 4.20
C VAL A 9 -2.84 -10.55 3.94
N GLU A 10 -3.33 -11.46 4.79
CA GLU A 10 -4.69 -11.99 4.69
C GLU A 10 -5.73 -10.86 4.83
N ALA A 11 -5.58 -10.00 5.83
CA ALA A 11 -6.47 -8.83 6.00
C ALA A 11 -6.38 -7.84 4.83
N LEU A 12 -5.19 -7.65 4.25
CA LEU A 12 -5.01 -6.81 3.06
C LEU A 12 -5.80 -7.37 1.88
N LEU A 13 -5.68 -8.67 1.59
CA LEU A 13 -6.36 -9.32 0.46
C LEU A 13 -7.88 -9.36 0.65
N ASP A 14 -8.36 -9.67 1.86
CA ASP A 14 -9.79 -9.75 2.18
C ASP A 14 -10.49 -8.39 2.03
N ASP A 15 -9.81 -7.31 2.43
CA ASP A 15 -10.37 -5.97 2.39
C ASP A 15 -10.15 -5.25 1.04
N TYR A 16 -9.18 -5.69 0.23
CA TYR A 16 -8.85 -5.03 -1.03
C TYR A 16 -10.02 -4.97 -2.00
N ASP A 17 -10.78 -6.05 -2.13
CA ASP A 17 -11.94 -6.11 -3.02
C ASP A 17 -13.09 -5.18 -2.58
N ARG A 18 -13.10 -4.75 -1.30
CA ARG A 18 -14.14 -3.90 -0.72
C ARG A 18 -13.73 -2.43 -0.68
N ASP A 19 -12.51 -2.18 -0.23
CA ASP A 19 -11.92 -0.85 -0.11
C ASP A 19 -10.39 -0.95 -0.34
N PRO A 20 -9.96 -0.87 -1.62
CA PRO A 20 -8.55 -0.97 -1.99
C PRO A 20 -7.68 0.03 -1.25
N ILE A 21 -8.18 1.25 -1.06
CA ILE A 21 -7.40 2.36 -0.50
C ILE A 21 -7.24 2.19 1.00
N ALA A 22 -8.29 1.85 1.73
CA ALA A 22 -8.18 1.58 3.16
C ALA A 22 -7.32 0.33 3.45
N ALA A 23 -7.41 -0.70 2.60
CA ALA A 23 -6.59 -1.91 2.73
C ALA A 23 -5.11 -1.61 2.49
N LEU A 24 -4.78 -0.98 1.35
CA LEU A 24 -3.41 -0.58 1.02
C LEU A 24 -2.83 0.43 2.01
N SER A 25 -3.62 1.40 2.50
CA SER A 25 -3.16 2.39 3.48
C SER A 25 -2.69 1.74 4.78
N ARG A 26 -3.45 0.76 5.30
CA ARG A 26 -3.08 0.03 6.53
C ARG A 26 -1.80 -0.78 6.35
N ALA A 27 -1.68 -1.47 5.22
CA ALA A 27 -0.50 -2.25 4.88
C ALA A 27 0.74 -1.35 4.69
N LEU A 28 0.58 -0.25 3.95
CA LEU A 28 1.65 0.70 3.68
C LEU A 28 2.13 1.40 4.95
N ALA A 29 1.21 1.82 5.84
CA ALA A 29 1.55 2.40 7.13
C ALA A 29 2.45 1.46 7.96
N LYS A 30 2.14 0.15 7.98
CA LYS A 30 3.00 -0.85 8.64
C LYS A 30 4.37 -0.94 8.00
N VAL A 31 4.47 -1.03 6.67
CA VAL A 31 5.76 -1.15 5.97
C VAL A 31 6.63 0.10 6.14
N LEU A 32 6.00 1.27 6.26
CA LEU A 32 6.69 2.54 6.52
C LEU A 32 7.00 2.78 8.01
N ASP A 33 6.55 1.91 8.92
CA ASP A 33 6.62 2.10 10.37
C ASP A 33 5.95 3.41 10.84
N ARG A 34 4.76 3.68 10.29
CA ARG A 34 4.00 4.92 10.52
C ARG A 34 2.58 4.63 11.02
N PRO A 35 1.94 5.60 11.70
CA PRO A 35 0.51 5.51 11.97
C PRO A 35 -0.28 5.48 10.66
N VAL A 36 -1.53 4.98 10.72
CA VAL A 36 -2.45 5.06 9.60
C VAL A 36 -2.79 6.52 9.37
N GLU A 37 -2.31 7.06 8.26
CA GLU A 37 -2.49 8.43 7.80
C GLU A 37 -3.34 8.45 6.53
N PRO A 38 -3.83 9.62 6.09
CA PRO A 38 -4.46 9.76 4.78
C PRO A 38 -3.59 9.17 3.67
N TRP A 39 -4.23 8.52 2.69
CA TRP A 39 -3.56 7.87 1.55
C TRP A 39 -2.49 8.75 0.90
N ALA A 40 -2.81 10.02 0.67
CA ALA A 40 -1.88 10.96 0.04
C ALA A 40 -0.59 11.17 0.86
N ASP A 41 -0.69 11.19 2.19
CA ASP A 41 0.46 11.39 3.08
C ASP A 41 1.34 10.14 3.12
N LEU A 42 0.73 8.95 3.12
CA LEU A 42 1.46 7.67 3.02
C LEU A 42 2.19 7.54 1.68
N ILE A 43 1.57 7.93 0.57
CA ILE A 43 2.19 7.93 -0.76
C ILE A 43 3.30 8.97 -0.88
N ALA A 44 3.16 10.13 -0.23
CA ALA A 44 4.21 11.14 -0.17
C ALA A 44 5.43 10.65 0.63
N ALA A 45 5.19 9.88 1.69
CA ALA A 45 6.20 9.29 2.55
C ALA A 45 6.90 8.06 1.94
N ALA A 46 6.20 7.31 1.08
CA ALA A 46 6.73 6.12 0.45
C ALA A 46 7.90 6.46 -0.51
N PRO A 47 8.94 5.62 -0.58
CA PRO A 47 10.12 5.83 -1.43
C PRO A 47 9.84 5.55 -2.93
N LEU A 48 8.71 6.03 -3.44
CA LEU A 48 8.22 5.79 -4.79
C LEU A 48 8.68 6.91 -5.75
N GLY A 49 8.93 6.56 -7.01
CA GLY A 49 9.17 7.54 -8.07
C GLY A 49 7.94 8.44 -8.34
N SER A 50 8.18 9.63 -8.88
CA SER A 50 7.15 10.67 -9.09
C SER A 50 5.97 10.20 -9.94
N GLU A 51 6.24 9.43 -11.01
CA GLU A 51 5.20 8.89 -11.90
C GLU A 51 4.28 7.91 -11.17
N ARG A 52 4.88 6.94 -10.47
CA ARG A 52 4.15 5.95 -9.68
C ARG A 52 3.33 6.60 -8.57
N ARG A 53 3.90 7.59 -7.88
CA ARG A 53 3.19 8.41 -6.90
C ARG A 53 1.95 9.08 -7.50
N GLN A 54 2.07 9.71 -8.68
CA GLN A 54 0.93 10.35 -9.32
C GLN A 54 -0.14 9.36 -9.80
N ALA A 55 0.25 8.16 -10.23
CA ALA A 55 -0.69 7.12 -10.62
C ALA A 55 -1.47 6.60 -9.41
N LEU A 56 -0.80 6.35 -8.27
CA LEU A 56 -1.42 5.95 -7.01
C LEU A 56 -2.35 7.03 -6.44
N LEU A 57 -1.98 8.32 -6.56
CA LEU A 57 -2.85 9.43 -6.15
C LEU A 57 -4.08 9.59 -7.05
N ARG A 58 -3.97 9.17 -8.32
CA ARG A 58 -5.10 9.11 -9.27
C ARG A 58 -5.95 7.85 -9.13
N LEU A 59 -5.58 6.96 -8.19
CA LEU A 59 -6.24 5.67 -7.98
C LEU A 59 -6.25 4.81 -9.26
N ASP A 60 -5.17 4.87 -10.03
CA ASP A 60 -4.99 4.02 -11.21
C ASP A 60 -4.98 2.55 -10.78
N GLN A 61 -5.96 1.78 -11.25
CA GLN A 61 -6.19 0.41 -10.78
C GLN A 61 -4.98 -0.49 -11.00
N ALA A 62 -4.32 -0.41 -12.16
CA ALA A 62 -3.15 -1.23 -12.46
C ALA A 62 -2.01 -0.94 -11.46
N THR A 63 -1.80 0.33 -11.13
CA THR A 63 -0.78 0.72 -10.16
C THR A 63 -1.13 0.31 -8.72
N LEU A 64 -2.42 0.32 -8.36
CA LEU A 64 -2.89 -0.20 -7.07
C LEU A 64 -2.69 -1.72 -6.97
N ASP A 65 -3.00 -2.47 -8.02
CA ASP A 65 -2.81 -3.92 -8.08
C ASP A 65 -1.32 -4.29 -8.03
N ASP A 66 -0.46 -3.50 -8.70
CA ASP A 66 0.98 -3.65 -8.63
C ASP A 66 1.51 -3.43 -7.21
N LEU A 67 1.00 -2.41 -6.50
CA LEU A 67 1.35 -2.17 -5.10
C LEU A 67 0.84 -3.29 -4.18
N LEU A 68 -0.37 -3.78 -4.39
CA LEU A 68 -0.92 -4.93 -3.67
C LEU A 68 0.01 -6.14 -3.82
N ARG A 69 0.44 -6.43 -5.05
CA ARG A 69 1.35 -7.54 -5.34
C ARG A 69 2.69 -7.37 -4.62
N GLU A 70 3.29 -6.17 -4.64
CA GLU A 70 4.54 -5.91 -3.95
C GLU A 70 4.43 -6.10 -2.43
N LEU A 71 3.36 -5.57 -1.83
CA LEU A 71 3.07 -5.73 -0.40
C LEU A 71 2.83 -7.20 -0.03
N ASN A 72 2.09 -7.93 -0.86
CA ASN A 72 1.84 -9.37 -0.68
C ASN A 72 3.11 -10.21 -0.81
N GLU A 73 3.95 -9.92 -1.82
CA GLU A 73 5.21 -10.64 -2.05
C GLU A 73 6.34 -10.20 -1.11
N GLN A 74 6.09 -9.22 -0.22
CA GLN A 74 7.11 -8.56 0.62
C GLN A 74 8.29 -8.00 -0.19
N ARG A 75 8.08 -7.72 -1.48
CA ARG A 75 9.12 -7.12 -2.32
C ARG A 75 9.23 -5.65 -1.94
N SER A 76 10.45 -5.21 -1.65
CA SER A 76 10.77 -3.85 -1.24
C SER A 76 10.12 -2.81 -2.15
N LEU A 77 9.45 -1.83 -1.53
CA LEU A 77 8.83 -0.65 -2.16
C LEU A 77 9.87 0.33 -2.70
#